data_AF-A0A2V8LAV4-F1
#
_entry.id   AF-A0A2V8LAV4-F1
#
_cell.length_a   1.000
_cell.length_b   1.000
_cell.length_c   1.000
_cell.angle_alpha   90.00
_cell.angle_beta   90.00
_cell.angle_gamma   90.00
#
_symmetry.space_group_name_H-M   'P 1'
#
loop_
_entity.id
_entity.type
_entity.pdbx_description
1 polymer ?
#
loop_
_entity_poly.entity_id
_entity_poly.type
_entity_poly.pdbx_seq_one_letter_code
_entity_poly.pdbx_strand_id
1 'polypeptide(L)' 'MTKLEQYVGQVLDEKYRLERLLGKGGMGAVYLATHLGTERYVALKLIAPQFMRNEEFVERFKREARAAGRLRVR' A
#
# COMPACT_ATOMS: atom_id res chain seq x y z
N MET A 1 5.85 13.68 14.15
CA MET A 1 5.09 12.67 13.38
C MET A 1 5.25 12.98 11.90
N THR A 2 5.69 12.02 11.11
CA THR A 2 5.76 12.19 9.66
C THR A 2 4.36 12.20 9.06
N LYS A 3 4.15 12.92 7.95
CA LYS A 3 2.86 12.97 7.22
C LYS A 3 2.34 11.59 6.81
N LEU A 4 3.17 10.54 6.84
CA LEU A 4 2.79 9.18 6.51
C LEU A 4 2.21 8.42 7.72
N GLU A 5 2.59 8.76 8.94
CA GLU A 5 2.07 8.09 10.14
C GLU A 5 0.63 8.50 10.45
N GLN A 6 0.18 9.67 9.98
CA GLN A 6 -1.21 10.14 10.17
C GLN A 6 -2.27 9.24 9.51
N TYR A 7 -1.86 8.38 8.57
CA TYR A 7 -2.76 7.46 7.89
C TYR A 7 -3.04 6.20 8.71
N VAL A 8 -2.23 5.92 9.74
CA VAL A 8 -2.50 4.80 10.65
C VAL A 8 -3.84 5.00 11.36
N GLY A 9 -4.63 3.93 11.44
CA GLY A 9 -5.99 3.91 11.97
C GLY A 9 -7.08 4.24 10.93
N GLN A 10 -6.73 4.79 9.77
CA GLN A 10 -7.70 5.10 8.73
C GLN A 10 -8.19 3.82 8.04
N VAL A 11 -9.47 3.83 7.62
CA VAL A 11 -10.07 2.79 6.79
C VAL A 11 -10.16 3.29 5.35
N LEU A 12 -9.58 2.54 4.42
CA LEU A 12 -9.60 2.83 2.99
C LEU A 12 -10.55 1.88 2.26
N ASP A 13 -11.31 2.43 1.31
CA ASP A 13 -12.31 1.70 0.51
C ASP A 13 -13.30 0.89 1.37
N GLU A 14 -13.53 1.34 2.61
CA GLU A 14 -14.34 0.66 3.65
C GLU A 14 -13.89 -0.77 3.98
N LYS A 15 -12.74 -1.21 3.46
CA LYS A 15 -12.27 -2.61 3.50
C LYS A 15 -10.93 -2.76 4.19
N TYR A 16 -10.07 -1.75 4.17
CA TYR A 16 -8.69 -1.88 4.64
C TYR A 16 -8.38 -0.90 5.75
N ARG A 17 -8.20 -1.39 6.98
CA ARG A 17 -7.72 -0.56 8.09
C ARG A 17 -6.20 -0.53 8.10
N LEU A 18 -5.59 0.64 8.10
CA LEU A 18 -4.14 0.79 8.19
C LEU A 18 -3.68 0.62 9.64
N GLU A 19 -2.81 -0.35 9.90
CA GLU A 19 -2.34 -0.71 11.26
C GLU A 19 -1.03 -0.01 11.61
N ARG A 20 -0.06 0.00 10.68
CA ARG A 20 1.22 0.71 10.85
C ARG A 20 1.95 0.86 9.52
N LEU A 21 2.86 1.83 9.47
CA LEU A 21 3.80 1.98 8.37
C LEU A 21 4.84 0.83 8.42
N LEU A 22 5.05 0.15 7.29
CA LEU A 22 6.09 -0.87 7.13
C LEU A 22 7.35 -0.31 6.46
N GLY A 23 7.18 0.64 5.54
CA GLY A 23 8.31 1.25 4.86
C GLY A 23 7.92 2.37 3.91
N LYS A 24 8.89 3.20 3.55
CA LYS A 24 8.76 4.27 2.56
C LYS A 24 9.76 4.04 1.43
N GLY A 25 9.36 4.33 0.21
CA GLY A 25 10.20 4.27 -0.98
C GLY A 25 9.92 5.44 -1.91
N GLY A 26 10.61 5.48 -3.05
CA GLY A 26 10.52 6.61 -3.99
C GLY A 26 9.10 6.93 -4.48
N MET A 27 8.25 5.93 -4.67
CA MET A 27 6.89 6.10 -5.21
C MET A 27 5.80 6.30 -4.14
N GLY A 28 6.12 6.11 -2.86
CA GLY A 28 5.13 6.15 -1.79
C GLY A 28 5.49 5.29 -0.59
N ALA A 29 4.49 4.74 0.09
CA ALA A 29 4.63 4.08 1.38
C ALA A 29 3.84 2.77 1.44
N VAL A 30 4.38 1.79 2.16
CA VAL A 30 3.76 0.48 2.37
C VAL A 30 3.32 0.40 3.83
N TYR A 31 2.08 0.00 4.05
CA TYR A 31 1.48 -0.17 5.36
C TYR A 31 1.10 -1.64 5.57
N LEU A 32 1.17 -2.08 6.82
CA LEU A 32 0.41 -3.23 7.28
C LEU A 32 -1.04 -2.76 7.38
N ALA A 33 -1.95 -3.53 6.81
CA ALA A 33 -3.36 -3.26 6.90
C ALA A 33 -4.13 -4.54 7.23
N THR A 34 -5.28 -4.40 7.87
CA THR A 34 -6.25 -5.48 8.07
C THR A 34 -7.34 -5.35 7.03
N HIS A 35 -7.57 -6.40 6.22
CA HIS A 35 -8.74 -6.48 5.36
C HIS A 35 -9.97 -6.84 6.21
N LEU A 36 -10.83 -5.87 6.52
CA LEU A 36 -11.95 -5.99 7.45
C LEU A 36 -12.94 -7.11 7.08
N GLY A 37 -13.20 -7.34 5.78
CA GLY A 37 -14.11 -8.41 5.35
C GLY A 37 -13.54 -9.84 5.42
N THR A 38 -12.23 -10.01 5.58
CA THR A 38 -11.58 -11.34 5.66
C THR A 38 -10.74 -11.53 6.91
N GLU A 39 -10.59 -10.47 7.70
CA GLU A 39 -9.79 -10.39 8.93
C GLU A 39 -8.32 -10.77 8.74
N ARG A 40 -7.81 -10.69 7.50
CA ARG A 40 -6.42 -11.02 7.17
C ARG A 40 -5.55 -9.77 7.10
N TYR A 41 -4.31 -9.92 7.57
CA TYR A 41 -3.26 -8.93 7.35
C TYR A 41 -2.81 -8.91 5.90
N VAL A 42 -2.67 -7.72 5.34
CA VAL A 42 -2.20 -7.46 3.98
C VAL A 42 -1.19 -6.31 3.98
N ALA A 43 -0.30 -6.30 3.00
CA ALA A 43 0.57 -5.15 2.73
C ALA A 43 -0.11 -4.23 1.71
N LEU A 44 -0.37 -2.97 2.09
CA LEU A 44 -1.05 -1.99 1.25
C LEU A 44 -0.09 -0.86 0.88
N LYS A 45 0.18 -0.69 -0.41
CA LYS A 45 1.09 0.34 -0.94
C LYS A 45 0.29 1.56 -1.40
N LEU A 46 0.47 2.68 -0.71
CA LEU A 46 -0.07 3.98 -1.09
C LEU A 46 0.93 4.73 -1.97
N ILE A 47 0.45 5.22 -3.12
CA ILE A 47 1.25 5.95 -4.09
C ILE A 47 0.99 7.45 -3.93
N ALA A 48 2.04 8.27 -3.91
CA ALA A 48 1.86 9.71 -3.79
C ALA A 48 1.21 10.29 -5.06
N PRO A 49 0.26 11.24 -4.95
CA PRO A 49 -0.49 11.76 -6.10
C PRO A 49 0.37 12.30 -7.24
N GLN A 50 1.54 12.85 -6.90
CA GLN A 50 2.52 13.36 -7.86
C GLN A 50 3.05 12.29 -8.85
N PHE A 51 3.03 11.01 -8.47
CA PHE A 51 3.43 9.91 -9.35
C PHE A 51 2.27 9.31 -10.15
N MET A 52 1.02 9.66 -9.84
CA MET A 52 -0.16 9.15 -10.56
C MET A 52 -0.31 9.75 -11.97
N ARG A 53 0.34 10.89 -12.25
CA ARG A 53 0.27 11.59 -13.54
C ARG A 53 1.29 11.10 -14.56
N ASN A 54 2.23 10.24 -14.17
CA ASN A 54 3.25 9.72 -15.06
C ASN A 54 2.99 8.23 -15.32
N GLU A 55 2.61 7.92 -16.56
CA GLU A 55 2.22 6.58 -17.00
C GLU A 55 3.32 5.53 -16.78
N GLU A 56 4.60 5.92 -16.84
CA GLU A 56 5.73 5.02 -16.58
C GLU A 56 5.71 4.50 -15.14
N PHE A 57 5.36 5.36 -14.17
CA PHE A 57 5.25 4.97 -12.76
C PHE A 57 4.07 4.06 -12.51
N VAL A 58 2.93 4.32 -13.18
CA VAL A 58 1.75 3.45 -13.11
C VAL A 58 2.08 2.07 -13.66
N GLU A 59 2.81 1.99 -14.78
CA GLU A 59 3.23 0.71 -15.37
C GLU A 59 4.24 -0.03 -14.48
N ARG A 60 5.19 0.68 -13.88
CA ARG A 60 6.11 0.10 -12.90
C ARG A 60 5.38 -0.44 -11.68
N PHE A 61 4.41 0.31 -11.15
CA PHE A 61 3.57 -0.13 -10.05
C PHE A 61 2.79 -1.41 -10.39
N LYS A 62 2.16 -1.47 -11.57
CA LYS A 62 1.46 -2.68 -12.03
C LYS A 62 2.41 -3.86 -12.20
N ARG A 63 3.66 -3.65 -12.62
CA ARG A 63 4.67 -4.72 -12.70
C ARG A 63 5.04 -5.24 -11.32
N GLU A 64 5.32 -4.34 -10.36
CA GLU A 64 5.63 -4.72 -8.97
C GLU A 64 4.46 -5.45 -8.30
N ALA A 65 3.23 -4.98 -8.49
CA ALA A 65 2.04 -5.65 -7.95
C ALA A 65 1.86 -7.06 -8.53
N ARG A 66 2.06 -7.23 -9.85
CA ARG A 66 2.03 -8.55 -10.51
C ARG A 66 3.12 -9.49 -10.01
N ALA A 67 4.33 -8.97 -9.73
CA ALA A 67 5.41 -9.75 -9.18
C ALA A 67 5.15 -10.18 -7.72
N ALA A 68 4.67 -9.25 -6.89
CA ALA A 68 4.36 -9.51 -5.49
C ALA A 68 3.20 -10.51 -5.32
N GLY A 69 2.15 -10.41 -6.14
CA GLY A 69 1.03 -11.36 -6.11
C GLY A 69 1.40 -12.79 -6.54
N ARG A 70 2.54 -12.97 -7.21
CA ARG A 70 3.08 -14.30 -7.57
C ARG A 70 3.97 -14.90 -6.50
N LEU A 71 4.45 -14.10 -5.54
CA LEU A 71 5.18 -14.61 -4.39
C LEU A 71 4.18 -15.22 -3.39
N ARG A 72 4.05 -16.54 -3.42
CA ARG A 72 3.52 -17.31 -2.29
C ARG A 72 4.70 -17.72 -1.42
N VAL A 73 4.93 -16.99 -0.33
CA VAL A 73 5.84 -17.45 0.72
C VAL A 73 5.04 -18.47 1.54
N ARG A 74 5.52 -19.71 1.55
CA ARG A 74 4.95 -20.81 2.35
C ARG A 74 5.36 -20.67 3.81
#